data_AF-A0A1V4VQ16-F1
#
_entry.id   AF-A0A1V4VQ16-F1
#
_cell.length_a   1.000
_cell.length_b   1.000
_cell.length_c   1.000
_cell.angle_alpha   90.00
_cell.angle_beta   90.00
_cell.angle_gamma   90.00
#
_symmetry.space_group_name_H-M   'P 1'
#
loop_
_entity.id
_entity.type
_entity.pdbx_description
1 polymer ?
#
loop_
_entity_poly.entity_id
_entity_poly.type
_entity_poly.pdbx_seq_one_letter_code
_entity_poly.pdbx_strand_id
1 'polypeptide(L)' 'MSQKKTGRPVSPNSKHTMFRVRLDNRSIEKLDECAKKMNTTRSDVVRKGIDKVHDDLNKK' A
#
# COMPACT_ATOMS: atom_id res chain seq x y z
N MET A 1 -13.12 -34.48 24.26
CA MET A 1 -12.36 -34.04 23.07
C MET A 1 -12.12 -32.55 23.20
N SER A 2 -10.88 -32.16 23.50
CA SER A 2 -10.47 -30.78 23.85
C SER A 2 -10.78 -29.81 22.70
N GLN A 3 -11.53 -28.75 22.98
CA GLN A 3 -11.80 -27.67 22.03
C GLN A 3 -10.46 -27.06 21.58
N LYS A 4 -10.15 -27.21 20.28
CA LYS A 4 -9.01 -26.55 19.66
C LYS A 4 -9.17 -25.05 19.88
N LYS A 5 -8.19 -24.42 20.54
CA LYS A 5 -8.09 -22.95 20.66
C LYS A 5 -7.88 -22.39 19.26
N THR A 6 -8.95 -22.08 18.55
CA THR A 6 -8.88 -21.38 17.26
C THR A 6 -8.33 -19.98 17.56
N GLY A 7 -7.05 -19.76 17.26
CA GLY A 7 -6.46 -18.41 17.32
C GLY A 7 -7.19 -17.45 16.38
N ARG A 8 -6.83 -16.15 16.43
CA ARG A 8 -7.43 -15.12 15.55
C ARG A 8 -7.46 -15.64 14.11
N PRO A 9 -8.63 -15.74 13.46
CA PRO A 9 -8.72 -16.25 12.10
C PRO A 9 -7.75 -15.44 11.23
N VAL A 10 -6.86 -16.15 10.53
CA VAL A 10 -5.93 -15.53 9.59
C VAL A 10 -6.80 -14.92 8.51
N SER A 11 -7.03 -13.62 8.58
CA SER A 11 -7.80 -12.94 7.56
C SER A 11 -7.02 -13.06 6.25
N PRO A 12 -7.66 -13.51 5.14
CA PRO A 12 -7.00 -13.60 3.84
C PRO A 12 -6.59 -12.23 3.28
N ASN A 13 -7.02 -11.14 3.93
CA ASN A 13 -6.77 -9.76 3.53
C ASN A 13 -5.67 -9.08 4.36
N SER A 14 -4.84 -9.87 5.04
CA SER A 14 -3.68 -9.32 5.76
C SER A 14 -2.64 -8.84 4.75
N LYS A 15 -2.33 -7.55 4.81
CA LYS A 15 -1.33 -6.86 3.97
C LYS A 15 0.08 -7.36 4.32
N HIS A 16 0.41 -8.59 3.95
CA HIS A 16 1.63 -9.28 4.37
C HIS A 16 2.89 -8.89 3.57
N THR A 17 2.73 -8.31 2.37
CA THR A 17 3.85 -8.06 1.48
C THR A 17 4.45 -6.67 1.74
N MET A 18 5.67 -6.64 2.28
CA MET A 18 6.49 -5.42 2.37
C MET A 18 7.31 -5.26 1.09
N PHE A 19 7.07 -4.20 0.35
CA PHE A 19 7.88 -3.82 -0.81
C PHE A 19 8.85 -2.69 -0.41
N ARG A 20 10.15 -2.96 -0.49
CA ARG A 20 11.20 -1.97 -0.21
C ARG A 20 11.80 -1.49 -1.53
N VAL A 21 11.64 -0.20 -1.83
CA VAL A 21 12.17 0.43 -3.03
C VAL A 21 13.19 1.48 -2.63
N ARG A 22 14.30 1.56 -3.37
CA ARG A 22 15.20 2.71 -3.30
C ARG A 22 14.62 3.83 -4.15
N LEU A 23 14.35 4.96 -3.53
CA LEU A 23 13.84 6.15 -4.18
C LEU A 23 14.85 7.28 -4.01
N ASP A 24 15.00 8.11 -5.03
CA ASP A 24 15.76 9.35 -4.94
C ASP A 24 15.06 10.37 -4.03
N ASN A 25 15.84 11.30 -3.47
CA ASN A 25 15.32 12.36 -2.58
C ASN A 25 14.18 13.17 -3.22
N ARG A 26 14.30 13.49 -4.51
CA ARG A 26 13.25 14.20 -5.27
C ARG A 26 11.93 13.44 -5.32
N SER A 27 11.99 12.11 -5.40
CA SER A 27 10.80 11.26 -5.42
C SER A 27 10.13 11.22 -4.06
N ILE A 28 10.93 11.23 -2.98
CA ILE A 28 10.42 11.30 -1.59
C ILE A 28 9.74 12.64 -1.34
N GLU A 29 10.33 13.76 -1.77
CA GLU A 29 9.74 15.09 -1.63
C GLU A 29 8.38 15.19 -2.33
N LYS A 30 8.27 14.73 -3.58
CA LYS A 30 7.00 14.67 -4.31
C LYS A 30 5.97 13.82 -3.58
N LEU A 31 6.40 12.69 -3.01
CA LEU A 31 5.53 11.77 -2.29
C LEU A 31 5.00 12.40 -0.99
N ASP A 32 5.85 13.16 -0.29
CA ASP A 32 5.46 13.95 0.88
C ASP A 32 4.53 15.10 0.54
N GLU A 33 4.78 15.83 -0.55
CA GLU A 33 3.87 16.87 -1.04
C GLU A 33 2.49 16.29 -1.40
N CYS A 34 2.46 15.16 -2.11
CA CYS A 34 1.23 14.45 -2.43
C CYS A 34 0.49 14.00 -1.16
N ALA A 35 1.22 13.46 -0.18
CA ALA A 35 0.65 13.04 1.10
C ALA A 35 0.04 14.22 1.87
N LYS A 36 0.73 15.36 1.92
CA LYS A 36 0.22 16.59 2.54
C LYS A 36 -1.01 17.14 1.83
N LYS A 37 -0.99 17.22 0.49
CA LYS A 37 -2.13 17.73 -0.30
C LYS A 37 -3.36 16.82 -0.19
N MET A 38 -3.16 15.51 -0.13
CA MET A 38 -4.26 14.54 -0.03
C MET A 38 -4.68 14.23 1.41
N ASN A 39 -4.00 14.76 2.44
CA ASN A 39 -4.20 14.40 3.86
C ASN A 39 -4.20 12.88 4.11
N THR A 40 -3.37 12.14 3.38
CA THR A 40 -3.28 10.68 3.44
C THR A 40 -1.88 10.23 3.85
N THR A 41 -1.74 8.95 4.24
CA THR A 41 -0.42 8.38 4.53
C THR A 41 0.41 8.21 3.25
N ARG A 42 1.74 8.25 3.36
CA ARG A 42 2.67 7.92 2.26
C ARG A 42 2.31 6.59 1.59
N SER A 43 1.94 5.60 2.41
CA SER A 43 1.51 4.27 1.95
C SER A 43 0.26 4.31 1.08
N ASP A 44 -0.72 5.16 1.39
CA ASP A 44 -1.93 5.31 0.58
C ASP A 44 -1.68 6.05 -0.72
N VAL A 45 -0.77 7.03 -0.73
CA VAL A 45 -0.33 7.69 -1.97
C VAL A 45 0.32 6.68 -2.91
N VAL A 46 1.19 5.81 -2.39
CA VAL A 46 1.83 4.75 -3.19
C VAL A 46 0.79 3.78 -3.76
N ARG A 47 -0.18 3.33 -2.97
CA ARG A 47 -1.25 2.44 -3.44
C ARG A 47 -2.07 3.07 -4.56
N LYS A 48 -2.57 4.30 -4.34
CA LYS A 48 -3.30 5.06 -5.35
C LYS A 48 -2.47 5.29 -6.62
N GLY A 49 -1.17 5.49 -6.47
CA GLY A 49 -0.24 5.61 -7.60
C GLY A 49 -0.18 4.32 -8.42
N ILE A 50 -0.06 3.17 -7.75
CA ILE A 50 -0.07 1.84 -8.41
C ILE A 50 -1.39 1.60 -9.11
N ASP A 51 -2.53 1.85 -8.44
CA ASP A 51 -3.87 1.68 -9.03
C ASP A 51 -4.04 2.53 -10.28
N LYS A 52 -3.65 3.82 -10.22
CA LYS A 52 -3.71 4.71 -11.39
C LYS A 52 -2.85 4.23 -12.56
N VAL A 53 -1.61 3.81 -12.31
CA VAL A 53 -0.72 3.32 -13.37
C VAL A 53 -1.28 2.02 -13.97
N HIS A 54 -1.84 1.14 -13.13
CA HIS A 54 -2.49 -0.09 -13.57
C HIS A 54 -3.72 0.19 -14.43
N ASP A 55 -4.60 1.11 -14.01
CA ASP A 55 -5.78 1.52 -14.76
C ASP A 55 -5.42 2.18 -16.10
N ASP A 56 -4.36 3.00 -16.13
CA ASP A 56 -3.88 3.65 -17.36
C ASP A 56 -3.33 2.61 -18.36
N LEU A 57 -2.62 1.60 -17.86
CA LEU A 57 -2.10 0.49 -18.68
C LEU A 57 -3.21 -0.43 -19.20
N ASN A 58 -4.28 -0.64 -18.44
CA ASN A 58 -5.39 -1.54 -18.78
C ASN A 58 -6.46 -0.86 -19.65
N LYS A 59 -6.31 0.44 -19.94
CA LYS A 59 -7.15 1.20 -20.87
C LYS A 59 -6.75 1.07 -22.34
N LYS A 60 -5.80 0.18 -22.64
CA LYS A 60 -5.27 -0.07 -23.98
C LYS A 60 -5.84 -1.34 -24.58
#